data_AF-A0A2I0V5J7-F1
#
_entry.id   AF-A0A2I0V5J7-F1
#
_cell.length_a   1.000
_cell.length_b   1.000
_cell.length_c   1.000
_cell.angle_alpha   90.00
_cell.angle_beta   90.00
_cell.angle_gamma   90.00
#
_symmetry.space_group_name_H-M   'P 1'
#
loop_
_entity.id
_entity.type
_entity.pdbx_description
1 polymer ?
#
loop_
_entity_poly.entity_id
_entity_poly.type
_entity_poly.pdbx_seq_one_letter_code
_entity_poly.pdbx_strand_id
1 'polypeptide(L)'
;MLSEWFTVENIEQVAAQYRTFGPIIGLLLPFLEAFLPFLPLVVFVVANASAFGLWLGFLLSWLGSVAGSYAVFLLVRHFGKHPRLRFLTGSKKVQKLIKWVDMNGISPLFVLLCFPFTPSVIVNIVAGLSHIHKKFYLVVLLAGKFVMILGMSVLGYDLKSLLTSPVRLVIAAVAIVILWWVGKLIEKRLNARVERDLKQARKLTKNQDHHAR
;
A
#
# COMPACT_ATOMS: atom_id res chain seq x y z
N MET A 1 -6.39 18.97 47.12
CA MET A 1 -5.18 18.56 46.35
C MET A 1 -5.50 17.87 45.03
N LEU A 2 -6.57 17.06 44.89
CA LEU A 2 -6.96 16.48 43.58
C LEU A 2 -7.82 17.40 42.69
N SER A 3 -8.44 18.43 43.26
CA SER A 3 -9.31 19.39 42.55
C SER A 3 -8.57 20.52 41.83
N GLU A 4 -7.28 20.76 42.16
CA GLU A 4 -6.44 21.77 41.48
C GLU A 4 -5.83 21.25 40.17
N TRP A 5 -5.85 19.93 39.93
CA TRP A 5 -5.41 19.32 38.67
C TRP A 5 -6.48 19.36 37.56
N PHE A 6 -7.75 19.60 37.93
CA PHE A 6 -8.91 19.66 37.03
C PHE A 6 -9.37 21.10 36.76
N THR A 7 -8.47 22.08 36.82
CA THR A 7 -8.77 23.46 36.43
C THR A 7 -8.88 23.56 34.90
N VAL A 8 -9.86 24.32 34.39
CA VAL A 8 -10.17 24.47 32.96
C VAL A 8 -8.93 24.81 32.11
N GLU A 9 -8.00 25.60 32.66
CA GLU A 9 -6.72 25.95 32.01
C GLU A 9 -5.76 24.78 31.83
N ASN A 10 -5.68 23.84 32.78
CA ASN A 10 -4.88 22.62 32.66
C ASN A 10 -5.49 21.65 31.64
N ILE A 11 -6.83 21.60 31.57
CA ILE A 11 -7.56 20.80 30.58
C ILE A 11 -7.35 21.40 29.18
N GLU A 12 -7.35 22.72 29.03
CA GLU A 12 -7.04 23.38 27.76
C GLU A 12 -5.56 23.24 27.35
N GLN A 13 -4.61 23.30 28.28
CA GLN A 13 -3.19 23.07 27.99
C GLN A 13 -2.89 21.61 27.62
N VAL A 14 -3.48 20.63 28.31
CA VAL A 14 -3.38 19.21 27.95
C VAL A 14 -4.09 18.93 26.63
N ALA A 15 -5.25 19.55 26.37
CA ALA A 15 -5.95 19.44 25.09
C ALA A 15 -5.19 20.10 23.92
N ALA A 16 -4.49 21.22 24.17
CA ALA A 16 -3.62 21.87 23.20
C ALA A 16 -2.36 21.05 22.90
N GLN A 17 -1.76 20.41 23.92
CA GLN A 17 -0.70 19.42 23.73
C GLN A 17 -1.19 18.20 22.95
N TYR A 18 -2.39 17.68 23.26
CA TYR A 18 -2.99 16.55 22.52
C TYR A 18 -3.30 16.89 21.06
N ARG A 19 -3.75 18.12 20.75
CA ARG A 19 -3.89 18.61 19.37
C ARG A 19 -2.56 18.65 18.62
N THR A 20 -1.46 18.92 19.32
CA THR A 20 -0.10 18.88 18.77
C THR A 20 0.35 17.45 18.45
N PHE A 21 -0.11 16.45 19.19
CA PHE A 21 0.09 15.02 18.88
C PHE A 21 -0.88 14.45 17.84
N GLY A 22 -1.93 15.20 17.46
CA GLY A 22 -2.91 14.80 16.46
C GLY A 22 -2.29 14.25 15.16
N PRO A 23 -1.33 14.94 14.54
CA PRO A 23 -0.64 14.46 13.34
C PRO A 23 0.16 13.16 13.57
N ILE A 24 0.77 13.00 14.75
CA ILE A 24 1.52 11.80 15.13
C ILE A 24 0.57 10.60 15.23
N ILE A 25 -0.59 10.77 15.88
CA ILE A 25 -1.63 9.74 15.97
C ILE A 25 -2.20 9.44 14.58
N GLY A 26 -2.42 10.47 13.76
CA GLY A 26 -2.90 10.33 12.39
C GLY A 26 -1.94 9.55 11.48
N LEU A 27 -0.64 9.55 11.79
CA LEU A 27 0.36 8.73 11.10
C LEU A 27 0.51 7.34 11.74
N LEU A 28 0.48 7.23 13.07
CA LEU A 28 0.67 5.98 13.79
C LEU A 28 -0.48 4.99 13.58
N LEU A 29 -1.74 5.46 13.53
CA LEU A 29 -2.88 4.56 13.37
C LEU A 29 -2.86 3.81 12.02
N PRO A 30 -2.66 4.49 10.87
CA PRO A 30 -2.50 3.81 9.57
C PRO A 30 -1.22 2.99 9.48
N PHE A 31 -0.17 3.34 10.23
CA PHE A 31 1.03 2.52 10.36
C PHE A 31 0.73 1.19 11.07
N LEU A 32 0.00 1.22 12.18
CA LEU A 32 -0.38 0.04 12.97
C LEU A 32 -1.38 -0.86 12.24
N GLU A 33 -2.29 -0.29 11.43
CA GLU A 33 -3.18 -1.07 10.55
C GLU A 33 -2.40 -2.06 9.69
N ALA A 34 -1.22 -1.67 9.20
CA ALA A 34 -0.43 -2.55 8.35
C ALA A 34 0.04 -3.83 9.04
N PHE A 35 0.03 -3.87 10.38
CA PHE A 35 0.34 -5.04 11.21
C PHE A 35 -0.91 -5.79 11.64
N LEU A 36 -2.05 -5.09 11.77
CA LEU A 36 -3.27 -5.57 12.40
C LEU A 36 -4.42 -5.59 11.39
N PRO A 37 -4.71 -6.72 10.74
CA PRO A 37 -5.68 -6.80 9.63
C PRO A 37 -7.14 -6.58 10.06
N PHE A 38 -7.42 -6.55 11.37
CA PHE A 38 -8.77 -6.30 11.90
C PHE A 38 -9.09 -4.79 12.02
N LEU A 39 -8.09 -3.92 11.86
CA LEU A 39 -8.27 -2.48 11.96
C LEU A 39 -8.85 -1.93 10.65
N PRO A 40 -10.03 -1.27 10.67
CA PRO A 40 -10.65 -0.75 9.46
C PRO A 40 -9.93 0.53 8.99
N LEU A 41 -9.00 0.40 8.03
CA LEU A 41 -8.20 1.51 7.48
C LEU A 41 -9.06 2.72 7.09
N VAL A 42 -10.24 2.48 6.50
CA VAL A 42 -11.17 3.52 6.05
C VAL A 42 -11.50 4.49 7.17
N VAL A 43 -11.75 3.98 8.40
CA VAL A 43 -12.12 4.83 9.55
C VAL A 43 -11.01 5.82 9.87
N PHE A 44 -9.75 5.38 9.88
CA PHE A 44 -8.61 6.25 10.16
C PHE A 44 -8.38 7.27 9.04
N VAL A 45 -8.50 6.86 7.78
CA VAL A 45 -8.35 7.76 6.63
C VAL A 45 -9.42 8.86 6.64
N VAL A 46 -10.68 8.51 6.89
CA VAL A 46 -11.79 9.47 6.98
C VAL A 46 -11.63 10.37 8.21
N ALA A 47 -11.26 9.82 9.36
CA ALA A 47 -11.02 10.60 10.58
C ALA A 47 -9.88 11.62 10.37
N ASN A 48 -8.78 11.21 9.75
CA ASN A 48 -7.66 12.09 9.45
C ASN A 48 -8.03 13.17 8.42
N ALA A 49 -8.76 12.81 7.36
CA ALA A 49 -9.23 13.78 6.37
C ALA A 49 -10.20 14.80 6.99
N SER A 50 -11.08 14.37 7.88
CA SER A 50 -12.02 15.25 8.60
C SER A 50 -11.30 16.16 9.61
N ALA A 51 -10.33 15.63 10.36
CA ALA A 51 -9.64 16.36 11.43
C ALA A 51 -8.58 17.36 10.92
N PHE A 52 -7.81 17.00 9.88
CA PHE A 52 -6.69 17.80 9.36
C PHE A 52 -6.96 18.40 7.98
N GLY A 53 -8.14 18.16 7.42
CA GLY A 53 -8.47 18.52 6.03
C GLY A 53 -7.98 17.47 5.03
N LEU A 54 -8.50 17.54 3.81
CA LEU A 54 -8.28 16.54 2.76
C LEU A 54 -6.79 16.26 2.53
N TRP A 55 -5.98 17.31 2.30
CA TRP A 55 -4.58 17.17 1.90
C TRP A 55 -3.68 16.67 3.03
N LEU A 56 -3.74 17.30 4.20
CA LEU A 56 -2.90 16.89 5.35
C LEU A 56 -3.34 15.53 5.90
N GLY A 57 -4.66 15.29 6.00
CA GLY A 57 -5.21 14.01 6.43
C GLY A 57 -4.87 12.87 5.49
N PHE A 58 -4.92 13.11 4.17
CA PHE A 58 -4.41 12.20 3.15
C PHE A 58 -2.92 11.92 3.35
N LEU A 59 -2.09 12.96 3.48
CA LEU A 59 -0.63 12.81 3.54
C LEU A 59 -0.20 11.99 4.76
N LEU A 60 -0.78 12.30 5.93
CA LEU A 60 -0.52 11.56 7.18
C LEU A 60 -0.93 10.10 7.05
N SER A 61 -2.11 9.86 6.49
CA SER A 61 -2.62 8.50 6.31
C SER A 61 -1.79 7.69 5.33
N TRP A 62 -1.41 8.32 4.22
CA TRP A 62 -0.62 7.71 3.17
C TRP A 62 0.80 7.38 3.66
N LEU A 63 1.48 8.32 4.31
CA LEU A 63 2.81 8.09 4.87
C LEU A 63 2.80 7.00 5.94
N GLY A 64 1.86 7.07 6.89
CA GLY A 64 1.73 6.06 7.94
C GLY A 64 1.51 4.66 7.36
N SER A 65 0.55 4.55 6.44
CA SER A 65 0.17 3.27 5.85
C SER A 65 1.26 2.68 4.94
N VAL A 66 1.99 3.52 4.19
CA VAL A 66 3.14 3.08 3.38
C VAL A 66 4.29 2.64 4.28
N ALA A 67 4.64 3.44 5.30
CA ALA A 67 5.71 3.11 6.23
C ALA A 67 5.44 1.78 6.97
N GLY A 68 4.20 1.59 7.46
CA GLY A 68 3.80 0.36 8.14
C GLY A 68 3.83 -0.84 7.19
N SER A 69 3.32 -0.68 5.97
CA SER A 69 3.28 -1.78 4.99
C SER A 69 4.67 -2.16 4.51
N TYR A 70 5.55 -1.18 4.31
CA TYR A 70 6.94 -1.43 3.96
C TYR A 70 7.70 -2.09 5.12
N ALA A 71 7.44 -1.70 6.37
CA ALA A 71 8.01 -2.35 7.55
C ALA A 71 7.59 -3.82 7.64
N VAL A 72 6.30 -4.12 7.45
CA VAL A 72 5.80 -5.52 7.42
C VAL A 72 6.42 -6.30 6.28
N PHE A 73 6.54 -5.72 5.08
CA PHE A 73 7.24 -6.34 3.97
C PHE A 73 8.69 -6.70 4.31
N LEU A 74 9.44 -5.78 4.95
CA LEU A 74 10.82 -6.03 5.35
C LEU A 74 10.92 -7.11 6.43
N LEU A 75 10.01 -7.09 7.41
CA LEU A 75 9.94 -8.11 8.46
C LEU A 75 9.65 -9.48 7.85
N VAL A 76 8.68 -9.61 6.96
CA VAL A 76 8.37 -10.87 6.28
C VAL A 76 9.52 -11.30 5.38
N ARG A 77 10.21 -10.38 4.71
CA ARG A 77 11.35 -10.73 3.87
C ARG A 77 12.53 -11.29 4.67
N HIS A 78 12.75 -10.78 5.88
CA HIS A 78 13.85 -11.22 6.73
C HIS A 78 13.48 -12.46 7.56
N PHE A 79 12.27 -12.48 8.13
CA PHE A 79 11.81 -13.50 9.09
C PHE A 79 10.77 -14.47 8.53
N GLY A 80 10.33 -14.34 7.27
CA GLY A 80 9.25 -15.15 6.69
C GLY A 80 9.54 -16.64 6.54
N LYS A 81 10.83 -17.03 6.61
CA LYS A 81 11.28 -18.44 6.68
C LYS A 81 11.27 -19.00 8.10
N HIS A 82 11.03 -18.18 9.11
CA HIS A 82 11.05 -18.59 10.51
C HIS A 82 9.81 -19.44 10.85
N PRO A 83 9.93 -20.55 11.61
CA PRO A 83 8.82 -21.47 11.91
C PRO A 83 7.58 -20.78 12.52
N ARG A 84 7.78 -19.71 13.30
CA ARG A 84 6.71 -18.94 13.95
C ARG A 84 5.79 -18.21 12.97
N LEU A 85 6.28 -17.79 11.80
CA LEU A 85 5.44 -17.15 10.77
C LEU A 85 4.77 -18.15 9.83
N ARG A 86 5.12 -19.44 9.92
CA ARG A 86 4.60 -20.50 9.04
C ARG A 86 3.08 -20.66 9.14
N PHE A 87 2.46 -20.28 10.25
CA PHE A 87 1.01 -20.27 10.40
C PHE A 87 0.33 -19.26 9.46
N LEU A 88 0.92 -18.08 9.29
CA LEU A 88 0.41 -17.03 8.39
C LEU A 88 0.86 -17.25 6.94
N THR A 89 2.11 -17.70 6.74
CA THR A 89 2.71 -17.86 5.40
C THR A 89 2.42 -19.21 4.75
N GLY A 90 2.05 -20.23 5.53
CA GLY A 90 1.78 -21.59 5.07
C GLY A 90 0.35 -21.84 4.58
N SER A 91 -0.55 -20.86 4.66
CA SER A 91 -1.92 -21.01 4.17
C SER A 91 -1.92 -21.26 2.65
N LYS A 92 -2.69 -22.26 2.19
CA LYS A 92 -2.84 -22.62 0.77
C LYS A 92 -3.25 -21.41 -0.09
N LYS A 93 -4.05 -20.48 0.47
CA LYS A 93 -4.47 -19.25 -0.22
C LYS A 93 -3.29 -18.31 -0.45
N VAL A 94 -2.44 -18.11 0.56
CA VAL A 94 -1.25 -17.24 0.48
C VAL A 94 -0.23 -17.84 -0.50
N GLN A 95 0.01 -19.16 -0.45
CA GLN A 95 0.92 -19.82 -1.40
C GLN A 95 0.44 -19.71 -2.86
N LYS A 96 -0.88 -19.82 -3.09
CA LYS A 96 -1.46 -19.61 -4.43
C LYS A 96 -1.25 -18.18 -4.92
N LEU A 97 -1.41 -17.19 -4.04
CA LEU A 97 -1.16 -15.78 -4.37
C LEU A 97 0.32 -15.52 -4.64
N ILE A 98 1.24 -16.09 -3.84
CA ILE A 98 2.69 -15.99 -4.09
C ILE A 98 3.03 -16.55 -5.47
N LYS A 99 2.56 -17.76 -5.80
CA LYS A 99 2.81 -18.37 -7.11
C LYS A 99 2.23 -17.54 -8.25
N TRP A 100 1.05 -16.96 -8.06
CA TRP A 100 0.41 -16.11 -9.06
C TRP A 100 1.18 -14.79 -9.28
N VAL A 101 1.71 -14.19 -8.22
CA VAL A 101 2.57 -13.00 -8.28
C VAL A 101 3.92 -13.32 -8.91
N ASP A 102 4.55 -14.45 -8.56
CA ASP A 102 5.82 -14.86 -9.17
C ASP A 102 5.67 -15.12 -10.68
N MET A 103 4.50 -15.60 -11.15
CA MET A 103 4.22 -15.81 -12.58
C MET A 103 3.82 -14.54 -13.33
N ASN A 104 3.00 -13.68 -12.74
CA ASN A 104 2.44 -12.50 -13.40
C ASN A 104 3.21 -11.19 -13.10
N GLY A 105 4.23 -11.26 -12.26
CA GLY A 105 5.06 -10.12 -11.84
C GLY A 105 4.38 -9.22 -10.80
N ILE A 106 4.75 -7.94 -10.81
CA ILE A 106 4.33 -6.96 -9.78
C ILE A 106 3.01 -6.25 -10.10
N SER A 107 2.55 -6.31 -11.35
CA SER A 107 1.30 -5.68 -11.80
C SER A 107 0.08 -6.10 -10.97
N PRO A 108 -0.09 -7.38 -10.61
CA PRO A 108 -1.23 -7.78 -9.81
C PRO A 108 -1.18 -7.31 -8.36
N LEU A 109 0.02 -7.17 -7.79
CA LEU A 109 0.23 -6.55 -6.48
C LEU A 109 -0.24 -5.09 -6.48
N PHE A 110 0.05 -4.34 -7.54
CA PHE A 110 -0.43 -2.96 -7.67
C PHE A 110 -1.96 -2.89 -7.63
N VAL A 111 -2.65 -3.72 -8.42
CA VAL A 111 -4.11 -3.77 -8.44
C VAL A 111 -4.69 -4.13 -7.08
N LEU A 112 -4.09 -5.12 -6.40
CA LEU A 112 -4.48 -5.51 -5.03
C LEU A 112 -4.33 -4.35 -4.04
N LEU A 113 -3.23 -3.59 -4.13
CA LEU A 113 -2.94 -2.44 -3.26
C LEU A 113 -3.81 -1.21 -3.55
N CYS A 114 -4.29 -1.06 -4.78
CA CYS A 114 -5.26 -0.02 -5.12
C CYS A 114 -6.65 -0.31 -4.55
N PHE A 115 -6.95 -1.57 -4.24
CA PHE A 115 -8.28 -1.97 -3.83
C PHE A 115 -8.48 -1.75 -2.32
N PRO A 116 -9.49 -0.95 -1.91
CA PRO A 116 -9.72 -0.59 -0.51
C PRO A 116 -10.15 -1.75 0.39
N PHE A 117 -10.64 -2.84 -0.21
CA PHE A 117 -11.14 -4.02 0.49
C PHE A 117 -10.10 -5.12 0.68
N THR A 118 -8.92 -4.97 0.07
CA THR A 118 -7.87 -5.96 0.20
C THR A 118 -7.11 -5.75 1.51
N PRO A 119 -7.01 -6.75 2.39
CA PRO A 119 -6.23 -6.62 3.61
C PRO A 119 -4.76 -6.35 3.29
N SER A 120 -4.26 -5.16 3.65
CA SER A 120 -2.87 -4.72 3.39
C SER A 120 -1.85 -5.78 3.81
N VAL A 121 -2.07 -6.39 4.98
CA VAL A 121 -1.22 -7.42 5.59
C VAL A 121 -0.94 -8.58 4.63
N ILE A 122 -1.97 -9.12 3.97
CA ILE A 122 -1.82 -10.27 3.08
C ILE A 122 -0.95 -9.91 1.88
N VAL A 123 -1.18 -8.73 1.31
CA VAL A 123 -0.44 -8.25 0.13
C VAL A 123 1.04 -8.02 0.48
N ASN A 124 1.31 -7.43 1.65
CA ASN A 124 2.66 -7.21 2.16
C ASN A 124 3.39 -8.54 2.44
N ILE A 125 2.69 -9.54 2.98
CA ILE A 125 3.24 -10.89 3.18
C ILE A 125 3.58 -11.55 1.85
N VAL A 126 2.63 -11.55 0.90
CA VAL A 126 2.82 -12.15 -0.43
C VAL A 126 4.01 -11.50 -1.12
N ALA A 127 4.08 -10.17 -1.14
CA ALA A 127 5.22 -9.44 -1.70
C ALA A 127 6.54 -9.75 -0.98
N GLY A 128 6.52 -9.84 0.35
CA GLY A 128 7.70 -10.11 1.18
C GLY A 128 8.31 -11.49 0.94
N LEU A 129 7.48 -12.49 0.62
CA LEU A 129 7.90 -13.86 0.30
C LEU A 129 8.20 -14.09 -1.18
N SER A 130 7.73 -13.20 -2.06
CA SER A 130 7.97 -13.28 -3.51
C SER A 130 9.37 -12.79 -3.89
N HIS A 131 9.84 -13.14 -5.09
CA HIS A 131 11.19 -12.80 -5.58
C HIS A 131 11.36 -11.34 -6.03
N ILE A 132 10.49 -10.43 -5.58
CA ILE A 132 10.44 -9.05 -6.03
C ILE A 132 11.53 -8.20 -5.39
N HIS A 133 12.15 -7.30 -6.13
CA HIS A 133 13.13 -6.36 -5.58
C HIS A 133 12.47 -5.32 -4.67
N LYS A 134 13.07 -5.07 -3.48
CA LYS A 134 12.55 -4.15 -2.45
C LYS A 134 12.21 -2.75 -2.98
N LYS A 135 13.08 -2.19 -3.84
CA LYS A 135 12.89 -0.85 -4.44
C LYS A 135 11.67 -0.79 -5.36
N PHE A 136 11.44 -1.84 -6.15
CA PHE A 136 10.29 -1.90 -7.05
C PHE A 136 8.99 -2.06 -6.28
N TYR A 137 9.00 -2.89 -5.23
CA TYR A 137 7.86 -3.01 -4.34
C TYR A 137 7.53 -1.68 -3.64
N LEU A 138 8.53 -0.92 -3.17
CA LEU A 138 8.30 0.39 -2.58
C LEU A 138 7.60 1.37 -3.54
N VAL A 139 8.01 1.42 -4.81
CA VAL A 139 7.37 2.27 -5.83
C VAL A 139 5.92 1.87 -6.06
N VAL A 140 5.66 0.57 -6.19
CA VAL A 140 4.31 0.03 -6.37
C VAL A 140 3.43 0.26 -5.14
N LEU A 141 4.00 0.11 -3.94
CA LEU A 141 3.32 0.38 -2.68
C LEU A 141 2.94 1.85 -2.54
N LEU A 142 3.88 2.75 -2.81
CA LEU A 142 3.64 4.20 -2.81
C LEU A 142 2.51 4.56 -3.77
N ALA A 143 2.61 4.12 -5.03
CA ALA A 143 1.61 4.43 -6.05
C ALA A 143 0.24 3.79 -5.75
N GLY A 144 0.22 2.52 -5.33
CA GLY A 144 -1.02 1.80 -5.05
C GLY A 144 -1.77 2.40 -3.86
N LYS A 145 -1.06 2.63 -2.75
CA LYS A 145 -1.64 3.28 -1.57
C LYS A 145 -1.99 4.74 -1.81
N PHE A 146 -1.27 5.44 -2.69
CA PHE A 146 -1.62 6.81 -3.07
C PHE A 146 -3.01 6.83 -3.69
N VAL A 147 -3.27 6.00 -4.71
CA VAL A 147 -4.58 5.94 -5.37
C VAL A 147 -5.67 5.50 -4.40
N MET A 148 -5.41 4.45 -3.61
CA MET A 148 -6.38 3.92 -2.65
C MET A 148 -6.76 4.95 -1.58
N ILE A 149 -5.77 5.53 -0.90
CA ILE A 149 -5.98 6.44 0.23
C ILE A 149 -6.50 7.78 -0.26
N LEU A 150 -6.04 8.28 -1.42
CA LEU A 150 -6.58 9.52 -1.99
C LEU A 150 -8.06 9.34 -2.35
N GLY A 151 -8.39 8.21 -2.99
CA GLY A 151 -9.77 7.84 -3.27
C GLY A 151 -10.61 7.81 -1.99
N MET A 152 -10.16 7.08 -0.96
CA MET A 152 -10.86 7.04 0.33
C MET A 152 -10.96 8.40 1.03
N SER A 153 -9.92 9.23 1.00
CA SER A 153 -9.92 10.56 1.62
C SER A 153 -10.90 11.49 0.92
N VAL A 154 -10.91 11.51 -0.42
CA VAL A 154 -11.87 12.30 -1.21
C VAL A 154 -13.30 11.80 -0.99
N LEU A 155 -13.48 10.48 -0.93
CA LEU A 155 -14.78 9.90 -0.66
C LEU A 155 -15.26 10.17 0.78
N GLY A 156 -14.34 10.08 1.74
CA GLY A 156 -14.60 10.22 3.16
C GLY A 156 -14.85 11.65 3.63
N TYR A 157 -14.12 12.61 3.07
CA TYR A 157 -14.23 14.03 3.42
C TYR A 157 -15.59 14.62 3.02
N ASP A 158 -16.22 14.07 1.99
CA ASP A 158 -17.45 14.58 1.38
C ASP A 158 -18.58 13.54 1.35
N LEU A 159 -18.73 12.78 2.44
CA LEU A 159 -19.71 11.71 2.56
C LEU A 159 -21.16 12.16 2.25
N LYS A 160 -21.49 13.44 2.46
CA LYS A 160 -22.81 14.04 2.13
C LYS A 160 -22.97 14.52 0.67
N SER A 161 -21.88 14.83 -0.04
CA SER A 161 -21.91 15.37 -1.41
C SER A 161 -21.80 14.27 -2.48
N LEU A 162 -21.37 13.07 -2.11
CA LEU A 162 -21.22 11.94 -3.02
C LEU A 162 -22.53 11.38 -3.57
N LEU A 163 -23.64 11.52 -2.84
CA LEU A 163 -24.96 11.06 -3.29
C LEU A 163 -25.62 12.03 -4.28
N THR A 164 -25.02 13.20 -4.54
CA THR A 164 -25.69 14.33 -5.22
C THR A 164 -24.98 14.89 -6.45
N SER A 165 -23.77 14.47 -6.84
CA SER A 165 -23.04 15.15 -7.94
C SER A 165 -22.25 14.23 -8.92
N PRO A 166 -22.54 14.28 -10.25
CA PRO A 166 -21.95 13.41 -11.28
C PRO A 166 -20.45 13.67 -11.57
N VAL A 167 -19.89 14.77 -11.09
CA VAL A 167 -18.46 15.11 -11.27
C VAL A 167 -17.53 14.11 -10.57
N ARG A 168 -17.98 13.50 -9.46
CA ARG A 168 -17.18 12.52 -8.70
C ARG A 168 -17.09 11.17 -9.42
N LEU A 169 -18.10 10.81 -10.22
CA LEU A 169 -18.04 9.67 -11.14
C LEU A 169 -17.00 9.88 -12.25
N VAL A 170 -16.87 11.11 -12.75
CA VAL A 170 -15.86 11.47 -13.76
C VAL A 170 -14.46 11.36 -13.18
N ILE A 171 -14.23 11.79 -11.93
CA ILE A 171 -12.93 11.65 -11.27
C ILE A 171 -12.58 10.17 -11.03
N ALA A 172 -13.54 9.35 -10.61
CA ALA A 172 -13.33 7.90 -10.49
C ALA A 172 -13.01 7.24 -11.85
N ALA A 173 -13.72 7.63 -12.92
CA ALA A 173 -13.45 7.16 -14.28
C ALA A 173 -12.06 7.59 -14.77
N VAL A 174 -11.66 8.84 -14.53
CA VAL A 174 -10.33 9.35 -14.88
C VAL A 174 -9.24 8.64 -14.08
N ALA A 175 -9.44 8.37 -12.80
CA ALA A 175 -8.52 7.58 -11.99
C ALA A 175 -8.35 6.17 -12.56
N ILE A 176 -9.43 5.50 -12.98
CA ILE A 176 -9.39 4.18 -13.63
C ILE A 176 -8.65 4.23 -14.98
N VAL A 177 -8.88 5.27 -15.78
CA VAL A 177 -8.20 5.47 -17.08
C VAL A 177 -6.71 5.72 -16.89
N ILE A 178 -6.32 6.54 -15.91
CA ILE A 178 -4.92 6.77 -15.55
C ILE A 178 -4.29 5.46 -15.03
N LEU A 179 -5.03 4.68 -14.22
CA LEU A 179 -4.60 3.37 -13.74
C LEU A 179 -4.31 2.40 -14.90
N TRP A 180 -5.23 2.33 -15.87
CA TRP A 180 -5.07 1.53 -17.08
C TRP A 180 -3.87 1.99 -17.90
N TRP A 181 -3.69 3.31 -18.04
CA TRP A 181 -2.61 3.88 -18.84
C TRP A 181 -1.24 3.63 -18.20
N VAL A 182 -1.12 3.80 -16.88
CA VAL A 182 0.11 3.52 -16.13
C VAL A 182 0.44 2.03 -16.16
N GLY A 183 -0.55 1.15 -15.99
CA GLY A 183 -0.38 -0.29 -16.14
C GLY A 183 0.17 -0.66 -17.52
N LYS A 184 -0.40 -0.07 -18.58
CA LYS A 184 0.05 -0.27 -19.96
C LYS A 184 1.44 0.30 -20.25
N LEU A 185 1.82 1.41 -19.59
CA LEU A 185 3.14 2.02 -19.74
C LEU A 185 4.24 1.16 -19.09
N ILE A 186 3.92 0.55 -17.94
CA ILE A 186 4.81 -0.36 -17.22
C ILE A 186 4.97 -1.68 -18.00
N GLU A 187 3.87 -2.20 -18.55
CA GLU A 187 3.87 -3.41 -19.38
C GLU A 187 4.74 -3.23 -20.64
N LYS A 188 4.64 -2.07 -21.31
CA LYS A 188 5.50 -1.72 -22.46
C LYS A 188 6.99 -1.70 -22.13
N ARG A 189 7.37 -1.21 -20.95
CA ARG A 189 8.78 -1.15 -20.53
C ARG A 189 9.32 -2.50 -20.05
N LEU A 190 8.45 -3.36 -19.51
CA LEU A 190 8.82 -4.68 -19.02
C LEU A 190 8.97 -5.70 -20.17
N ASN A 191 8.02 -5.74 -21.12
CA ASN A 191 8.14 -6.60 -22.31
C ASN A 191 9.39 -6.27 -23.13
N ALA A 192 9.76 -4.99 -23.25
CA ALA A 192 10.95 -4.57 -23.98
C ALA A 192 12.29 -4.96 -23.29
N ARG A 193 12.29 -5.31 -21.99
CA ARG A 193 13.49 -5.82 -21.29
C ARG A 193 13.56 -7.34 -21.36
N VAL A 194 12.45 -8.02 -21.09
CA VAL A 194 12.35 -9.49 -21.15
C VAL A 194 12.65 -10.01 -22.56
N GLU A 195 12.17 -9.32 -23.60
CA GLU A 195 12.43 -9.72 -24.99
C GLU A 195 13.90 -9.50 -25.41
N ARG A 196 14.59 -8.52 -24.81
CA ARG A 196 16.04 -8.31 -25.02
C ARG A 196 16.87 -9.39 -24.34
N ASP A 197 16.53 -9.73 -23.09
CA ASP A 197 17.24 -10.75 -22.31
C ASP A 197 17.03 -12.16 -22.92
N LEU A 198 15.83 -12.48 -23.42
CA LEU A 198 15.55 -13.72 -24.14
C LEU A 198 16.29 -13.80 -25.49
N LYS A 199 16.40 -12.70 -26.24
CA LYS A 199 17.18 -12.65 -27.49
C LYS A 199 18.68 -12.80 -27.23
N GLN A 200 19.19 -12.23 -26.14
CA GLN A 200 20.58 -12.40 -25.71
C GLN A 200 20.88 -13.83 -25.26
N ALA A 201 20.01 -14.43 -24.45
CA ALA A 201 20.13 -15.82 -24.02
C ALA A 201 20.12 -16.79 -25.20
N ARG A 202 19.18 -16.63 -26.15
CA ARG A 202 19.14 -17.46 -27.39
C ARG A 202 20.39 -17.30 -28.26
N LYS A 203 20.99 -16.12 -28.33
CA LYS A 203 22.25 -15.89 -29.07
C LYS A 203 23.45 -16.59 -28.41
N LEU A 204 23.51 -16.57 -27.07
CA LEU A 204 24.58 -17.24 -26.32
C LEU A 204 24.54 -18.76 -26.48
N THR A 205 23.35 -19.38 -26.42
CA THR A 205 23.20 -20.83 -26.61
C THR A 205 23.58 -21.24 -28.03
N LYS A 206 23.19 -20.45 -29.05
CA LYS A 206 23.48 -20.77 -30.46
C LYS A 206 24.97 -20.62 -30.84
N ASN A 207 25.72 -19.76 -30.15
CA ASN A 207 27.17 -19.65 -30.35
C ASN A 207 27.96 -20.77 -29.66
N GLN A 208 27.48 -21.31 -28.54
CA GLN A 208 28.15 -22.41 -27.85
C GLN A 208 28.03 -23.73 -28.62
N ASP A 209 26.88 -23.99 -29.25
CA ASP A 209 26.68 -25.19 -30.08
C ASP A 209 27.52 -25.20 -31.36
N HIS A 210 27.97 -24.03 -31.83
CA HIS A 210 28.79 -23.89 -33.04
C HIS A 210 30.30 -24.04 -32.80
N HIS A 211 30.76 -23.87 -31.55
CA HIS A 211 32.16 -24.05 -31.16
C HIS A 211 32.47 -25.44 -30.59
N ALA A 212 31.44 -26.23 -30.29
CA ALA A 212 31.55 -27.61 -29.80
C ALA A 212 31.49 -28.67 -30.93
N ARG A 213 31.50 -28.25 -32.19
CA ARG A 213 31.62 -29.08 -33.40
C ARG A 213 32.85 -28.66 -34.18
#